data_AF-D7D864-F1
#
_entry.id   AF-D7D864-F1
#
_cell.length_a   1.000
_cell.length_b   1.000
_cell.length_c   1.000
_cell.angle_alpha   90.00
_cell.angle_beta   90.00
_cell.angle_gamma   90.00
#
_symmetry.space_group_name_H-M   'P 1'
#
loop_
_entity.id
_entity.type
_entity.pdbx_description
1 polymer ?
#
loop_
_entity_poly.entity_id
_entity_poly.type
_entity_poly.pdbx_seq_one_letter_code
_entity_poly.pdbx_strand_id
1 'polypeptide(L)'
;MSKVPRISYYDLTDLFIEDLGTEEYVIAHYLVSIPRNLDPDTVAHVIALEELIGTWIRVSAETPEMRRRYAAKVIGLYKIPDYEFEIPGDINIRKFILSIAFPWRNFGFDISIMLSIVIGNIASAGKLKLLDLWFPKKFLKCFKGSRYCIDGLRRYIGIYDRPLIIAMSSRHPIQFLDNDPYKPVPIYSRYLTSYNTGWKRNYA
;
A
#
# COMPACT_ATOMS: atom_id res chain seq x y z
N MET A 1 -7.02 -17.66 30.70
CA MET A 1 -7.09 -16.25 30.26
C MET A 1 -5.68 -15.71 30.17
N SER A 2 -5.09 -15.67 28.98
CA SER A 2 -3.79 -15.00 28.80
C SER A 2 -3.99 -13.51 29.12
N LYS A 3 -3.20 -13.00 30.05
CA LYS A 3 -3.22 -11.57 30.39
C LYS A 3 -2.78 -10.81 29.14
N VAL A 4 -3.65 -9.94 28.62
CA VAL A 4 -3.27 -8.94 27.61
C VAL A 4 -2.05 -8.20 28.17
N PRO A 5 -0.94 -8.08 27.41
CA PRO A 5 0.25 -7.39 27.89
C PRO A 5 -0.11 -5.97 28.32
N ARG A 6 0.38 -5.57 29.50
CA ARG A 6 0.07 -4.27 30.09
C ARG A 6 0.90 -3.21 29.35
N ILE A 7 0.33 -2.59 28.32
CA ILE A 7 0.94 -1.48 27.57
C ILE A 7 1.18 -0.33 28.57
N SER A 8 2.43 0.10 28.74
CA SER A 8 2.75 1.24 29.61
C SER A 8 2.44 2.55 28.88
N TYR A 9 2.13 3.63 29.59
CA TYR A 9 1.95 4.97 29.01
C TYR A 9 3.17 5.40 28.17
N TYR A 10 4.37 4.94 28.52
CA TYR A 10 5.60 5.18 27.75
C TYR A 10 5.74 4.34 26.47
N ASP A 11 4.86 3.35 26.27
CA ASP A 11 4.74 2.57 25.04
C ASP A 11 3.68 3.17 24.10
N LEU A 12 2.87 4.12 24.59
CA LEU A 12 1.96 4.90 23.76
C LEU A 12 2.79 5.92 22.99
N THR A 13 3.07 5.60 21.73
CA THR A 13 3.75 6.49 20.78
C THR A 13 2.73 7.33 20.02
N ASP A 14 1.69 7.78 20.72
CA ASP A 14 0.70 8.70 20.15
C ASP A 14 1.39 10.04 19.89
N LEU A 15 1.45 10.42 18.62
CA LEU A 15 1.77 11.78 18.21
C LEU A 15 0.62 12.29 17.36
N PHE A 16 0.16 13.49 17.67
CA PHE A 16 -0.66 14.23 16.73
C PHE A 16 0.13 14.41 15.43
N ILE A 17 -0.56 14.28 14.31
CA ILE A 17 0.07 14.46 13.00
C ILE A 17 0.71 15.85 12.87
N GLU A 18 0.18 16.86 13.57
CA GLU A 18 0.72 18.23 13.59
C GLU A 18 2.07 18.33 14.32
N ASP A 19 2.29 17.49 15.34
CA ASP A 19 3.54 17.43 16.11
C ASP A 19 4.57 16.50 15.46
N LEU A 20 4.16 15.74 14.43
CA LEU A 20 5.04 14.84 13.72
C LEU A 20 5.93 15.64 12.76
N GLY A 21 7.25 15.51 12.90
CA GLY A 21 8.20 15.91 11.87
C GLY A 21 8.02 15.04 10.62
N THR A 22 6.97 15.29 9.83
CA THR A 22 6.50 14.42 8.72
C THR A 22 7.61 14.02 7.75
N GLU A 23 8.62 14.89 7.55
CA GLU A 23 9.78 14.61 6.71
C GLU A 23 10.69 13.44 7.19
N GLU A 24 10.50 12.94 8.41
CA GLU A 24 11.26 11.82 9.00
C GLU A 24 10.51 10.49 8.98
N TYR A 25 9.24 10.48 8.53
CA TYR A 25 8.39 9.30 8.60
C TYR A 25 7.75 8.97 7.25
N VAL A 26 7.68 7.69 6.92
CA VAL A 26 6.71 7.17 5.94
C VAL A 26 5.44 6.84 6.69
N ILE A 27 4.29 7.30 6.19
CA ILE A 27 3.00 7.07 6.83
C ILE A 27 2.28 5.98 6.04
N ALA A 28 1.82 4.95 6.74
CA ALA A 28 1.01 3.90 6.16
C ALA A 28 -0.42 3.98 6.69
N HIS A 29 -1.38 3.85 5.77
CA HIS A 29 -2.79 3.78 6.09
C HIS A 29 -3.29 2.36 5.91
N TYR A 30 -3.95 1.82 6.93
CA TYR A 30 -4.47 0.47 6.94
C TYR A 30 -5.97 0.47 7.19
N LEU A 31 -6.70 -0.37 6.47
CA LEU A 31 -8.04 -0.79 6.87
C LEU A 31 -7.89 -1.96 7.84
N VAL A 32 -8.33 -1.79 9.08
CA VAL A 32 -8.30 -2.82 10.11
C VAL A 32 -9.71 -3.18 10.55
N SER A 33 -9.97 -4.47 10.74
CA SER A 33 -11.25 -4.96 11.27
C SER A 33 -11.06 -5.52 12.68
N ILE A 34 -11.71 -4.91 13.66
CA ILE A 34 -11.53 -5.20 15.08
C ILE A 34 -12.84 -5.75 15.67
N PRO A 35 -12.82 -6.92 16.32
CA PRO A 35 -13.95 -7.44 17.09
C PRO A 35 -14.50 -6.43 18.11
N ARG A 36 -15.82 -6.45 18.34
CA ARG A 36 -16.49 -5.52 19.29
C ARG A 36 -15.97 -5.63 20.72
N ASN A 37 -15.51 -6.81 21.14
CA ASN A 37 -15.02 -7.10 22.49
C ASN A 37 -13.57 -6.67 22.74
N LEU A 38 -12.85 -6.19 21.71
CA LEU A 38 -11.48 -5.68 21.85
C LEU A 38 -11.47 -4.16 21.83
N ASP A 39 -10.54 -3.59 22.59
CA ASP A 39 -10.28 -2.15 22.59
C ASP A 39 -9.53 -1.74 21.31
N PRO A 40 -10.08 -0.83 20.47
CA PRO A 40 -9.45 -0.43 19.21
C PRO A 40 -8.08 0.20 19.38
N ASP A 41 -7.90 1.05 20.39
CA ASP A 41 -6.65 1.76 20.66
C ASP A 41 -5.54 0.79 21.06
N THR A 42 -5.85 -0.17 21.95
CA THR A 42 -4.94 -1.26 22.30
C THR A 42 -4.50 -2.04 21.06
N VAL A 43 -5.44 -2.41 20.19
CA VAL A 43 -5.14 -3.18 18.96
C VAL A 43 -4.26 -2.36 18.00
N ALA A 44 -4.55 -1.08 17.82
CA ALA A 44 -3.74 -0.18 17.00
C ALA A 44 -2.28 -0.12 17.47
N HIS A 45 -2.08 0.01 18.79
CA HIS A 45 -0.74 0.04 19.40
C HIS A 45 -0.01 -1.30 19.27
N VAL A 46 -0.70 -2.42 19.43
CA VAL A 46 -0.10 -3.76 19.21
C VAL A 46 0.36 -3.90 17.76
N ILE A 47 -0.45 -3.47 16.78
CA ILE A 47 -0.06 -3.50 15.37
C ILE A 47 1.20 -2.65 15.12
N ALA A 48 1.26 -1.44 15.70
CA ALA A 48 2.44 -0.57 15.57
C ALA A 48 3.70 -1.15 16.23
N LEU A 49 3.55 -1.83 17.38
CA LEU A 49 4.68 -2.43 18.10
C LEU A 49 5.29 -3.61 17.33
N GLU A 50 4.46 -4.48 16.74
CA GLU A 50 4.89 -5.71 16.05
C GLU A 50 5.72 -5.45 14.78
N GLU A 51 5.53 -4.30 14.12
CA GLU A 51 6.20 -4.02 12.84
C GLU A 51 7.63 -3.44 12.97
N LEU A 52 8.08 -3.07 14.18
CA LEU A 52 9.41 -2.47 14.37
C LEU A 52 10.19 -3.14 15.51
N ILE A 53 10.51 -2.40 16.57
CA ILE A 53 11.43 -2.86 17.62
C ILE A 53 10.73 -3.69 18.70
N GLY A 54 9.40 -3.79 18.64
CA GLY A 54 8.61 -4.39 19.69
C GLY A 54 8.51 -5.90 19.51
N THR A 55 9.27 -6.66 20.29
CA THR A 55 8.76 -7.97 20.72
C THR A 55 7.66 -7.71 21.77
N TRP A 56 6.71 -8.62 21.92
CA TRP A 56 5.61 -8.50 22.91
C TRP A 56 6.09 -8.45 24.38
N ILE A 57 7.39 -8.54 24.65
CA ILE A 57 8.03 -8.41 25.97
C ILE A 57 9.13 -7.34 25.89
N ARG A 58 9.16 -6.42 26.86
CA ARG A 58 10.28 -5.46 26.98
C ARG A 58 11.61 -6.20 27.14
N VAL A 59 12.55 -5.90 26.26
CA VAL A 59 13.92 -6.39 26.36
C VAL A 59 14.74 -5.41 27.19
N SER A 60 15.56 -5.89 28.11
CA SER A 60 16.39 -5.05 29.00
C SER A 60 17.36 -4.12 28.26
N ALA A 61 17.73 -4.46 27.03
CA ALA A 61 18.60 -3.66 26.17
C ALA A 61 17.88 -2.48 25.47
N GLU A 62 16.55 -2.43 25.53
CA GLU A 62 15.76 -1.39 24.87
C GLU A 62 15.69 -0.13 25.75
N THR A 63 16.31 0.96 25.27
CA THR A 63 16.29 2.25 25.98
C THR A 63 15.10 3.12 25.55
N PRO A 64 14.61 4.03 26.41
CA PRO A 64 13.59 5.01 26.02
C PRO A 64 13.99 5.86 24.81
N GLU A 65 15.27 6.19 24.67
CA GLU A 65 15.82 6.94 23.52
C GLU A 65 15.77 6.14 22.22
N MET A 66 15.90 4.81 22.29
CA MET A 66 15.76 3.93 21.13
C MET A 66 14.30 3.90 20.68
N ARG A 67 13.35 3.69 21.59
CA ARG A 67 11.91 3.75 21.24
C ARG A 67 11.50 5.07 20.63
N ARG A 68 11.91 6.20 21.22
CA ARG A 68 11.57 7.53 20.69
C ARG A 68 11.99 7.74 19.24
N ARG A 69 13.11 7.14 18.83
CA ARG A 69 13.71 7.32 17.49
C ARG A 69 13.29 6.27 16.48
N TYR A 70 13.10 5.03 16.92
CA TYR A 70 12.98 3.87 16.03
C TYR A 70 11.61 3.19 16.11
N ALA A 71 10.75 3.53 17.06
CA ALA A 71 9.42 2.92 17.16
C ALA A 71 8.44 3.55 16.16
N ALA A 72 7.49 2.73 15.70
CA ALA A 72 6.34 3.22 14.96
C ALA A 72 5.43 4.01 15.89
N LYS A 73 4.70 4.95 15.30
CA LYS A 73 3.83 5.87 16.02
C LYS A 73 2.43 5.77 15.47
N VAL A 74 1.46 5.49 16.33
CA VAL A 74 0.04 5.58 15.95
C VAL A 74 -0.28 7.07 15.88
N ILE A 75 -0.72 7.53 14.71
CA ILE A 75 -1.01 8.97 14.48
C ILE A 75 -2.49 9.23 14.19
N GLY A 76 -3.29 8.17 14.10
CA GLY A 76 -4.72 8.30 13.90
C GLY A 76 -5.43 6.96 13.79
N LEU A 77 -6.63 6.90 14.37
CA LEU A 77 -7.52 5.77 14.31
C LEU A 77 -8.95 6.28 14.03
N TYR A 78 -9.41 6.09 12.80
CA TYR A 78 -10.68 6.66 12.32
C TYR A 78 -11.71 5.57 12.11
N LYS A 79 -12.89 5.69 12.71
CA LYS A 79 -13.99 4.71 12.57
C LYS A 79 -14.61 4.79 11.17
N ILE A 80 -14.88 3.64 10.54
CA ILE A 80 -15.61 3.59 9.27
C ILE A 80 -16.63 2.44 9.24
N PRO A 81 -17.94 2.71 9.06
CA PRO A 81 -18.57 4.02 9.20
C PRO A 81 -18.47 4.51 10.64
N ASP A 82 -18.57 5.82 10.85
CA ASP A 82 -18.62 6.39 12.20
C ASP A 82 -20.06 6.35 12.70
N TYR A 83 -20.30 5.59 13.77
CA TYR A 83 -21.59 5.51 14.41
C TYR A 83 -21.64 6.55 15.53
N GLU A 84 -22.44 7.61 15.36
CA GLU A 84 -22.43 8.79 16.25
C GLU A 84 -22.94 8.50 17.67
N PHE A 85 -24.02 7.72 17.80
CA PHE A 85 -24.68 7.48 19.09
C PHE A 85 -24.42 6.08 19.65
N GLU A 86 -24.63 5.05 18.82
CA GLU A 86 -24.43 3.67 19.22
C GLU A 86 -24.04 2.81 18.02
N ILE A 87 -23.23 1.80 18.28
CA ILE A 87 -22.88 0.81 17.27
C ILE A 87 -24.02 -0.22 17.23
N PRO A 88 -24.70 -0.41 16.08
CA PRO A 88 -25.76 -1.38 15.91
C PRO A 88 -25.42 -2.76 16.49
N GLY A 89 -26.38 -3.41 17.14
CA GLY A 89 -26.16 -4.65 17.91
C GLY A 89 -25.76 -5.86 17.07
N ASP A 90 -26.12 -5.87 15.79
CA ASP A 90 -25.73 -6.87 14.80
C ASP A 90 -24.26 -6.76 14.35
N ILE A 91 -23.62 -5.62 14.64
CA ILE A 91 -22.23 -5.36 14.27
C ILE A 91 -21.29 -5.91 15.34
N ASN A 92 -20.73 -7.07 15.03
CA ASN A 92 -19.71 -7.74 15.83
C ASN A 92 -18.28 -7.37 15.43
N ILE A 93 -18.09 -6.76 14.24
CA ILE A 93 -16.80 -6.37 13.70
C ILE A 93 -16.86 -4.91 13.28
N ARG A 94 -16.01 -4.09 13.88
CA ARG A 94 -15.87 -2.67 13.57
C ARG A 94 -14.69 -2.47 12.64
N LYS A 95 -14.79 -1.56 11.67
CA LYS A 95 -13.67 -1.23 10.77
C LYS A 95 -13.13 0.14 11.10
N PHE A 96 -11.82 0.28 10.94
CA PHE A 96 -11.11 1.52 11.19
C PHE A 96 -10.06 1.76 10.11
N ILE A 97 -9.75 3.03 9.86
CA ILE A 97 -8.53 3.46 9.19
C ILE A 97 -7.50 3.74 10.27
N LEU A 98 -6.50 2.89 10.32
CA LEU A 98 -5.35 3.04 11.20
C LEU A 98 -4.22 3.71 10.42
N SER A 99 -3.67 4.78 10.96
CA SER A 99 -2.54 5.52 10.39
C SER A 99 -1.33 5.35 11.30
N ILE A 100 -0.24 4.82 10.74
CA ILE A 100 1.00 4.56 11.47
C ILE A 100 2.15 5.28 10.77
N ALA A 101 2.95 6.02 11.53
CA ALA A 101 4.17 6.66 11.07
C ALA A 101 5.40 5.79 11.39
N PHE A 102 6.15 5.44 10.35
CA PHE A 102 7.37 4.63 10.40
C PHE A 102 8.60 5.52 10.17
N PRO A 103 9.55 5.60 11.10
CA PRO A 103 10.80 6.34 10.88
C PRO A 103 11.56 5.76 9.69
N TRP A 104 11.74 6.52 8.61
CA TRP A 104 12.33 5.95 7.39
C TRP A 104 13.82 5.62 7.51
N ARG A 105 14.48 6.12 8.57
CA ARG A 105 15.81 5.71 8.99
C ARG A 105 15.91 4.19 9.23
N ASN A 106 14.80 3.51 9.56
CA ASN A 106 14.78 2.09 9.86
C ASN A 106 15.01 1.22 8.62
N PHE A 107 14.59 1.68 7.44
CA PHE A 107 14.77 0.96 6.17
C PHE A 107 15.77 1.63 5.21
N GLY A 108 16.25 2.83 5.54
CA GLY A 108 17.17 3.57 4.67
C GLY A 108 16.49 3.96 3.36
N PHE A 109 17.02 3.51 2.22
CA PHE A 109 16.47 3.78 0.88
C PHE A 109 16.09 2.50 0.13
N ASP A 110 15.97 1.37 0.84
CA ASP A 110 15.59 0.09 0.24
C ASP A 110 14.07 -0.13 0.36
N ILE A 111 13.39 -0.12 -0.78
CA ILE A 111 11.94 -0.32 -0.85
C ILE A 111 11.53 -1.73 -0.37
N SER A 112 12.39 -2.72 -0.53
CA SER A 112 12.13 -4.11 -0.13
C SER A 112 12.15 -4.26 1.38
N ILE A 113 13.10 -3.61 2.04
CA ILE A 113 13.17 -3.56 3.51
C ILE A 113 11.96 -2.79 4.06
N MET A 114 11.64 -1.65 3.45
CA MET A 114 10.46 -0.87 3.83
C MET A 114 9.17 -1.67 3.74
N LEU A 115 8.93 -2.41 2.65
CA LEU A 115 7.73 -3.24 2.51
C LEU A 115 7.70 -4.40 3.51
N SER A 116 8.86 -4.99 3.80
CA SER A 116 8.98 -6.02 4.86
C SER A 116 8.64 -5.48 6.26
N ILE A 117 8.84 -4.19 6.50
CA ILE A 117 8.54 -3.51 7.78
C ILE A 117 7.11 -2.97 7.85
N VAL A 118 6.53 -2.56 6.72
CA VAL A 118 5.21 -1.91 6.69
C VAL A 118 4.07 -2.92 6.53
N ILE A 119 4.33 -4.05 5.87
CA ILE A 119 3.32 -5.08 5.62
C ILE A 119 3.94 -6.48 5.67
N GLY A 120 4.83 -6.69 6.64
CA GLY A 120 5.53 -7.96 6.84
C GLY A 120 4.72 -8.92 7.70
N ASN A 121 5.02 -8.94 9.00
CA ASN A 121 4.41 -9.86 9.95
C ASN A 121 2.91 -9.60 10.11
N ILE A 122 2.49 -8.34 10.18
CA ILE A 122 1.06 -8.01 10.35
C ILE A 122 0.18 -8.43 9.18
N ALA A 123 0.75 -8.68 7.99
CA ALA A 123 -0.02 -9.20 6.86
C ALA A 123 -0.66 -10.56 7.18
N SER A 124 -0.04 -11.33 8.08
CA SER A 124 -0.57 -12.62 8.55
C SER A 124 -1.50 -12.50 9.76
N ALA A 125 -1.60 -11.33 10.40
CA ALA A 125 -2.40 -11.11 11.61
C ALA A 125 -3.93 -11.07 11.37
N GLY A 126 -4.38 -11.14 10.11
CA GLY A 126 -5.79 -11.34 9.76
C GLY A 126 -6.39 -10.20 8.91
N LYS A 127 -7.53 -9.64 9.35
CA LYS A 127 -8.35 -8.67 8.59
C LYS A 127 -7.74 -7.25 8.59
N LEU A 128 -6.53 -7.14 8.06
CA LEU A 128 -5.78 -5.92 7.85
C LEU A 128 -5.46 -5.76 6.37
N LYS A 129 -5.60 -4.56 5.83
CA LYS A 129 -5.24 -4.23 4.44
C LYS A 129 -4.49 -2.92 4.40
N LEU A 130 -3.27 -2.92 3.89
CA LEU A 130 -2.56 -1.70 3.52
C LEU A 130 -3.31 -0.99 2.38
N LEU A 131 -3.71 0.25 2.59
CA LEU A 131 -4.44 1.07 1.64
C LEU A 131 -3.53 2.03 0.88
N ASP A 132 -2.64 2.70 1.60
CA ASP A 132 -1.79 3.74 1.03
C ASP A 132 -0.48 3.91 1.81
N LEU A 133 0.53 4.45 1.13
CA LEU A 133 1.81 4.86 1.68
C LEU A 133 2.12 6.29 1.26
N TRP A 134 2.20 7.17 2.25
CA TRP A 134 2.67 8.53 2.07
C TRP A 134 4.17 8.63 2.33
N PHE A 135 4.89 9.23 1.38
CA PHE A 135 6.34 9.36 1.40
C PHE A 135 6.76 10.83 1.59
N PRO A 136 7.69 11.11 2.52
CA PRO A 136 8.19 12.47 2.68
C PRO A 136 9.11 12.88 1.54
N LYS A 137 9.20 14.18 1.26
CA LYS A 137 10.02 14.70 0.14
C LYS A 137 11.49 14.35 0.31
N LYS A 138 12.02 14.36 1.55
CA LYS A 138 13.40 13.94 1.84
C LYS A 138 13.67 12.50 1.41
N PHE A 139 12.74 11.58 1.68
CA PHE A 139 12.87 10.18 1.30
C PHE A 139 12.78 10.00 -0.23
N LEU A 140 11.81 10.66 -0.88
CA LEU A 140 11.61 10.55 -2.33
C LEU A 140 12.81 11.04 -3.16
N LYS A 141 13.55 12.05 -2.68
CA LYS A 141 14.76 12.57 -3.35
C LYS A 141 15.87 11.52 -3.51
N CYS A 142 15.84 10.44 -2.74
CA CYS A 142 16.82 9.36 -2.82
C CYS A 142 16.54 8.39 -3.97
N PHE A 143 15.38 8.48 -4.62
CA PHE A 143 14.98 7.64 -5.75
C PHE A 143 15.07 8.42 -7.06
N LYS A 144 15.65 7.80 -8.09
CA LYS A 144 15.77 8.40 -9.44
C LYS A 144 14.43 8.45 -10.20
N GLY A 145 13.46 7.64 -9.79
CA GLY A 145 12.18 7.50 -10.48
C GLY A 145 12.30 6.81 -11.85
N SER A 146 11.23 6.87 -12.63
CA SER A 146 11.22 6.33 -14.00
C SER A 146 12.00 7.23 -14.95
N ARG A 147 12.86 6.64 -15.79
CA ARG A 147 13.74 7.38 -16.71
C ARG A 147 12.99 8.11 -17.82
N TYR A 148 11.88 7.55 -18.29
CA TYR A 148 11.19 8.04 -19.49
C TYR A 148 9.78 8.55 -19.21
N CYS A 149 9.07 8.02 -18.20
CA CYS A 149 7.69 8.39 -17.89
C CYS A 149 6.78 8.45 -19.15
N ILE A 150 5.61 9.08 -19.03
CA ILE A 150 4.67 9.24 -20.14
C ILE A 150 5.26 10.20 -21.19
N ASP A 151 5.87 11.31 -20.78
CA ASP A 151 6.36 12.34 -21.71
C ASP A 151 7.52 11.87 -22.57
N GLY A 152 8.47 11.13 -21.99
CA GLY A 152 9.60 10.57 -22.73
C GLY A 152 9.15 9.48 -23.70
N LEU A 153 8.18 8.65 -23.29
CA LEU A 153 7.57 7.66 -24.20
C LEU A 153 6.86 8.35 -25.37
N ARG A 154 6.05 9.38 -25.11
CA ARG A 154 5.34 10.14 -26.15
C ARG A 154 6.28 10.85 -27.12
N ARG A 155 7.36 11.46 -26.61
CA ARG A 155 8.42 12.04 -27.45
C ARG A 155 9.10 11.02 -28.34
N TYR A 156 9.37 9.83 -27.81
CA TYR A 156 10.05 8.76 -28.56
C TYR A 156 9.20 8.23 -29.72
N ILE A 157 7.89 8.05 -29.52
CA ILE A 157 6.97 7.51 -30.54
C ILE A 157 6.34 8.58 -31.44
N GLY A 158 6.47 9.87 -31.10
CA GLY A 158 5.89 10.99 -31.85
C GLY A 158 4.35 11.08 -31.79
N ILE A 159 3.72 10.46 -30.79
CA ILE A 159 2.25 10.43 -30.63
C ILE A 159 1.86 11.19 -29.37
N TYR A 160 1.22 12.33 -29.60
CA TYR A 160 0.73 13.23 -28.56
C TYR A 160 -0.81 13.19 -28.49
N ASP A 161 -1.38 13.65 -27.38
CA ASP A 161 -2.80 13.98 -27.16
C ASP A 161 -3.86 12.88 -27.31
N ARG A 162 -3.47 11.69 -27.76
CA ARG A 162 -4.33 10.50 -27.80
C ARG A 162 -3.81 9.36 -26.93
N PRO A 163 -4.69 8.45 -26.48
CA PRO A 163 -4.28 7.20 -25.84
C PRO A 163 -3.38 6.37 -26.75
N LEU A 164 -2.42 5.68 -26.14
CA LEU A 164 -1.59 4.71 -26.84
C LEU A 164 -2.35 3.38 -26.92
N ILE A 165 -2.42 2.81 -28.12
CA ILE A 165 -3.10 1.54 -28.37
C ILE A 165 -2.01 0.48 -28.54
N ILE A 166 -2.06 -0.56 -27.72
CA ILE A 166 -1.18 -1.72 -27.79
C ILE A 166 -2.05 -2.95 -28.08
N ALA A 167 -1.66 -3.75 -29.08
CA ALA A 167 -2.29 -5.03 -29.36
C ALA A 167 -1.35 -6.16 -28.92
N MET A 168 -1.79 -6.98 -27.97
CA MET A 168 -1.08 -8.20 -27.61
C MET A 168 -1.50 -9.33 -28.55
N SER A 169 -0.55 -9.89 -29.30
CA SER A 169 -0.83 -11.02 -30.20
C SER A 169 -0.73 -12.34 -29.45
N SER A 170 -1.87 -12.98 -29.18
CA SER A 170 -1.90 -14.35 -28.67
C SER A 170 -1.83 -15.34 -29.84
N ARG A 171 -0.67 -15.97 -30.02
CA ARG A 171 -0.64 -17.37 -30.48
C ARG A 171 -0.63 -18.27 -29.23
N HIS A 172 -1.22 -19.46 -29.32
CA HIS A 172 -1.19 -20.51 -28.28
C HIS A 172 0.21 -20.70 -27.66
N PRO A 173 0.28 -21.23 -26.41
CA PRO A 173 0.76 -20.58 -25.17
C PRO A 173 2.08 -19.80 -25.32
N ILE A 174 2.50 -19.06 -24.29
CA ILE A 174 3.74 -18.26 -24.24
C ILE A 174 4.97 -19.20 -24.33
N GLN A 175 5.17 -19.81 -25.48
CA GLN A 175 6.30 -20.65 -25.85
C GLN A 175 7.09 -19.91 -26.92
N PHE A 176 8.41 -20.01 -26.78
CA PHE A 176 9.43 -19.30 -27.52
C PHE A 176 9.09 -19.20 -29.02
N LEU A 177 9.00 -17.96 -29.50
CA LEU A 177 8.97 -17.67 -30.91
C LEU A 177 10.22 -18.28 -31.55
N ASP A 178 10.06 -18.95 -32.70
CA ASP A 178 11.17 -19.13 -33.63
C ASP A 178 11.91 -17.79 -33.73
N ASN A 179 13.23 -17.78 -33.57
CA ASN A 179 14.10 -16.58 -33.55
C ASN A 179 14.14 -15.81 -34.89
N ASP A 180 13.10 -15.90 -35.72
CA ASP A 180 12.96 -15.16 -36.96
C ASP A 180 12.21 -13.83 -36.71
N PRO A 181 12.94 -12.70 -36.62
CA PRO A 181 12.34 -11.38 -36.39
C PRO A 181 11.51 -10.88 -37.60
N TYR A 182 11.54 -11.55 -38.74
CA TYR A 182 10.84 -11.16 -39.96
C TYR A 182 9.59 -11.98 -40.24
N LYS A 183 9.25 -12.98 -39.40
CA LYS A 183 8.03 -13.76 -39.58
C LYS A 183 6.81 -12.88 -39.25
N PRO A 184 5.98 -12.46 -40.23
CA PRO A 184 4.84 -11.61 -39.94
C PRO A 184 3.90 -12.34 -38.99
N VAL A 185 3.55 -11.68 -37.89
CA VAL A 185 2.47 -12.15 -37.02
C VAL A 185 1.20 -11.98 -37.84
N PRO A 186 0.47 -13.06 -38.17
CA PRO A 186 -0.82 -12.90 -38.83
C PRO A 186 -1.73 -12.21 -37.83
N ILE A 187 -1.92 -10.91 -38.01
CA ILE A 187 -3.08 -10.22 -37.47
C ILE A 187 -4.26 -11.04 -38.02
N TYR A 188 -5.03 -11.67 -37.14
CA TYR A 188 -6.23 -12.40 -37.53
C TYR A 188 -7.22 -11.42 -38.18
N SER A 189 -7.03 -11.10 -39.46
CA SER A 189 -7.93 -10.29 -40.29
C SER A 189 -9.28 -10.98 -40.50
N ARG A 190 -9.40 -12.26 -40.10
CA ARG A 190 -10.65 -13.03 -40.13
C ARG A 190 -11.68 -12.64 -39.05
N TYR A 191 -11.29 -11.94 -37.98
CA TYR A 191 -12.25 -11.49 -36.96
C TYR A 191 -12.59 -9.99 -37.03
N LEU A 192 -11.77 -9.19 -37.72
CA LEU A 192 -12.08 -7.78 -37.98
C LEU A 192 -12.95 -7.58 -39.23
N THR A 193 -13.13 -8.61 -40.06
CA THR A 193 -14.06 -8.59 -41.21
C THR A 193 -15.48 -9.04 -40.84
N SER A 194 -15.72 -9.60 -39.65
CA SER A 194 -17.06 -10.03 -39.22
C SER A 194 -17.85 -8.97 -38.44
N TYR A 195 -17.26 -7.81 -38.13
CA TYR A 195 -17.96 -6.66 -37.52
C TYR A 195 -18.24 -5.53 -38.51
N ASN A 196 -18.31 -5.86 -39.81
CA ASN A 196 -18.68 -4.90 -40.85
C ASN A 196 -19.88 -5.34 -41.71
N THR A 197 -20.81 -6.10 -41.12
CA THR A 197 -22.13 -6.35 -41.71
C THR A 197 -23.20 -5.67 -40.85
N GLY A 198 -23.53 -4.41 -41.16
CA GLY A 198 -24.63 -3.74 -40.46
C GLY A 198 -24.92 -2.29 -40.83
N TRP A 199 -23.97 -1.54 -41.41
CA TRP A 199 -24.22 -0.14 -41.78
C TRP A 199 -24.02 0.08 -43.28
N LYS A 200 -25.02 -0.28 -44.08
CA LYS A 200 -25.20 0.28 -45.42
C LYS A 200 -25.57 1.75 -45.27
N ARG A 201 -24.62 2.66 -45.49
CA ARG A 201 -24.94 4.05 -45.85
C ARG A 201 -25.22 4.09 -47.36
N ASN A 202 -26.50 4.10 -47.71
CA ASN A 202 -26.96 4.65 -48.98
C ASN A 202 -26.78 6.16 -48.92
N TYR A 203 -25.95 6.73 -49.77
CA TYR A 203 -26.15 8.07 -50.28
C TYR A 203 -25.90 8.02 -51.79
N ALA A 204 -26.96 8.34 -52.52
CA ALA A 204 -26.91 8.87 -53.87
C ALA A 204 -26.28 10.27 -53.84
#